data_AF-A0A4Q0VXD1-F1
#
_entry.id   AF-A0A4Q0VXD1-F1
#
_cell.length_a   1.000
_cell.length_b   1.000
_cell.length_c   1.000
_cell.angle_alpha   90.00
_cell.angle_beta   90.00
_cell.angle_gamma   90.00
#
_symmetry.space_group_name_H-M   'P 1'
#
loop_
_entity.id
_entity.type
_entity.pdbx_description
1 polymer ?
#
loop_
_entity_poly.entity_id
_entity_poly.type
_entity_poly.pdbx_seq_one_letter_code
_entity_poly.pdbx_strand_id
1 'polypeptide(L)'
;MIKKLLTALYVSLLVSGFYLIAGLIMQDSILFAAIVFVYTAIGTVIYGIPVSLLSDWLTKNMQDYRLLVAGLIHLFFGAATVIFIDFLAYYAVFSACLFFVINEWLHRRERSRKKLLGSSLVIVAFLALAIFAVYKVPPLFQEKTNTIYLIPEGFEGPIIVFYSEPNQPKPETEGAYKVVPVEVAKLKEDEDTYGFYKTSSPQSFGILNNEYYYVDQAGERTMIPHDCVHYDGVGSFNDSNGKTANYEKLQLTKSMCGENYFMQGNERYRRLSDKVLERMFED
;
A
#
# COMPACT_ATOMS: atom_id res chain seq x y z
N MET A 1 -2.12 36.38 11.05
CA MET A 1 -3.26 35.55 10.63
C MET A 1 -3.43 35.48 9.11
N ILE A 2 -3.65 36.60 8.41
CA ILE A 2 -3.90 36.65 6.95
C ILE A 2 -2.89 35.83 6.11
N LYS A 3 -1.58 36.00 6.36
CA LYS A 3 -0.54 35.26 5.63
C LYS A 3 -0.64 33.73 5.81
N LYS A 4 -1.11 33.26 6.97
CA LYS A 4 -1.29 31.83 7.24
C LYS A 4 -2.49 31.25 6.50
N LEU A 5 -3.59 32.01 6.41
CA LEU A 5 -4.74 31.67 5.57
C LEU A 5 -4.36 31.63 4.08
N LEU A 6 -3.58 32.61 3.61
CA LEU A 6 -3.05 32.61 2.25
C LEU A 6 -2.12 31.41 2.00
N THR A 7 -1.30 31.04 2.99
CA THR A 7 -0.47 29.83 2.90
C THR A 7 -1.34 28.59 2.74
N ALA A 8 -2.35 28.40 3.60
CA ALA A 8 -3.28 27.26 3.53
C ALA A 8 -3.95 27.18 2.15
N LEU A 9 -4.41 28.32 1.62
CA LEU A 9 -5.01 28.41 0.29
C LEU A 9 -4.01 28.01 -0.81
N TYR A 10 -2.79 28.54 -0.79
CA TYR A 10 -1.79 28.20 -1.81
C TYR A 10 -1.36 26.74 -1.77
N VAL A 11 -1.19 26.16 -0.57
CA VAL A 11 -0.90 24.72 -0.44
C VAL A 11 -2.04 23.91 -1.06
N SER A 12 -3.29 24.24 -0.71
CA SER A 12 -4.47 23.53 -1.22
C SER A 12 -4.61 23.62 -2.73
N LEU A 13 -4.39 24.81 -3.30
CA LEU A 13 -4.42 25.03 -4.75
C LEU A 13 -3.28 24.32 -5.47
N LEU A 14 -2.06 24.32 -4.93
CA LEU A 14 -0.92 23.66 -5.57
C LEU A 14 -1.07 22.14 -5.56
N VAL A 15 -1.49 21.56 -4.43
CA VAL A 15 -1.67 20.12 -4.33
C VAL A 15 -2.84 19.68 -5.21
N SER A 16 -4.00 20.34 -5.12
CA SER A 16 -5.13 20.04 -6.01
C SER A 16 -4.80 20.26 -7.49
N GLY A 17 -4.09 21.35 -7.83
CA GLY A 17 -3.68 21.64 -9.20
C GLY A 17 -2.76 20.58 -9.80
N PHE A 18 -1.84 20.03 -9.00
CA PHE A 18 -1.03 18.89 -9.41
C PHE A 18 -1.89 17.67 -9.79
N TYR A 19 -2.86 17.31 -8.94
CA TYR A 19 -3.76 16.19 -9.22
C TYR A 19 -4.74 16.47 -10.36
N LEU A 20 -5.13 17.72 -10.58
CA LEU A 20 -5.93 18.11 -11.74
C LEU A 20 -5.15 17.89 -13.03
N ILE A 21 -3.88 18.34 -13.09
CA ILE A 21 -3.03 18.14 -14.27
C ILE A 21 -2.76 16.65 -14.49
N ALA A 22 -2.43 15.90 -13.44
CA ALA A 22 -2.22 14.46 -13.53
C ALA A 22 -3.48 13.74 -14.03
N GLY A 23 -4.65 14.07 -13.51
CA GLY A 23 -5.91 13.48 -13.93
C GLY A 23 -6.29 13.83 -15.37
N LEU A 24 -6.00 15.04 -15.85
CA LEU A 24 -6.18 15.39 -17.26
C LEU A 24 -5.26 14.59 -18.20
N ILE A 25 -4.05 14.21 -17.74
CA ILE A 25 -3.10 13.39 -18.52
C ILE A 25 -3.52 11.92 -18.49
N MET A 26 -3.92 11.41 -17.33
CA MET A 26 -4.26 9.99 -17.10
C MET A 26 -5.72 9.65 -17.39
N GLN A 27 -6.54 10.62 -17.84
CA GLN A 27 -7.99 10.49 -18.06
C GLN A 27 -8.78 10.14 -16.80
N ASP A 28 -8.30 10.55 -15.62
CA ASP A 28 -9.01 10.40 -14.35
C ASP A 28 -10.07 11.49 -14.14
N SER A 29 -10.92 11.28 -13.13
CA SER A 29 -12.00 12.21 -12.79
C SER A 29 -11.51 13.53 -12.19
N ILE A 30 -11.95 14.65 -12.76
CA ILE A 30 -11.75 16.02 -12.22
C ILE A 30 -12.29 16.13 -10.78
N LEU A 31 -13.32 15.35 -10.44
CA LEU A 31 -13.89 15.33 -9.08
C LEU A 31 -12.84 14.95 -8.04
N PHE A 32 -11.86 14.09 -8.39
CA PHE A 32 -10.79 13.71 -7.49
C PHE A 32 -9.95 14.93 -7.07
N ALA A 33 -9.60 15.82 -8.00
CA ALA A 33 -8.85 17.04 -7.69
C ALA A 33 -9.63 18.00 -6.77
N ALA A 34 -10.95 18.07 -6.93
CA ALA A 34 -11.83 18.86 -6.06
C ALA A 34 -11.91 18.25 -4.64
N ILE A 35 -12.00 16.93 -4.52
CA ILE A 35 -11.93 16.23 -3.23
C ILE A 35 -10.59 16.52 -2.57
N VAL A 36 -9.48 16.34 -3.29
CA VAL A 36 -8.13 16.63 -2.78
C VAL A 36 -8.06 18.06 -2.26
N PHE A 37 -8.55 19.06 -3.00
CA PHE A 37 -8.58 20.46 -2.57
C PHE A 37 -9.26 20.64 -1.21
N VAL A 38 -10.45 20.08 -1.02
CA VAL A 38 -11.22 20.19 0.22
C VAL A 38 -10.45 19.56 1.38
N TYR A 39 -9.90 18.35 1.18
CA TYR A 39 -9.11 17.68 2.21
C TYR A 39 -7.83 18.44 2.57
N THR A 40 -7.10 18.99 1.59
CA THR A 40 -5.93 19.85 1.89
C THR A 40 -6.34 21.09 2.65
N ALA A 41 -7.43 21.75 2.24
CA ALA A 41 -7.88 22.99 2.84
C ALA A 41 -8.26 22.76 4.31
N ILE A 42 -9.03 21.72 4.59
CA ILE A 42 -9.39 21.33 5.96
C ILE A 42 -8.13 21.00 6.76
N GLY A 43 -7.25 20.13 6.25
CA GLY A 43 -6.02 19.72 6.95
C GLY A 43 -5.09 20.90 7.24
N THR A 44 -4.88 21.79 6.27
CA THR A 44 -3.99 22.96 6.44
C THR A 44 -4.58 24.01 7.37
N VAL A 45 -5.91 24.19 7.40
CA VAL A 45 -6.57 25.12 8.32
C VAL A 45 -6.63 24.56 9.74
N ILE A 46 -7.09 23.32 9.92
CA ILE A 46 -7.29 22.70 11.23
C ILE A 46 -5.95 22.32 11.88
N TYR A 47 -4.97 21.87 11.09
CA TYR A 47 -3.71 21.36 11.62
C TYR A 47 -2.51 22.24 11.25
N GLY A 48 -2.38 22.62 9.97
CA GLY A 48 -1.24 23.41 9.48
C GLY A 48 -1.12 24.78 10.14
N ILE A 49 -2.21 25.52 10.28
CA ILE A 49 -2.21 26.85 10.92
C ILE A 49 -1.82 26.76 12.40
N PRO A 50 -2.41 25.88 13.25
CA PRO A 50 -1.97 25.70 14.63
C PRO A 50 -0.50 25.34 14.77
N VAL A 51 0.01 24.39 13.97
CA VAL A 51 1.44 24.03 13.96
C VAL A 51 2.30 25.24 13.61
N SER A 52 1.87 26.02 12.63
CA SER A 52 2.59 27.23 12.22
C SER A 52 2.57 28.34 13.30
N LEU A 53 1.48 28.48 14.05
CA LEU A 53 1.40 29.41 15.19
C LEU A 53 2.30 28.95 16.35
N LEU A 54 2.30 27.65 16.64
CA LEU A 54 3.19 27.05 17.64
C LEU A 54 4.66 27.24 17.25
N SER A 55 4.98 27.03 15.97
CA SER A 55 6.31 27.27 15.42
C SER A 55 6.75 28.73 15.59
N ASP A 56 5.89 29.70 15.29
CA ASP A 56 6.21 31.13 15.49
C ASP A 56 6.44 31.44 16.97
N TRP A 57 5.62 30.87 17.86
CA TRP A 57 5.74 31.07 19.30
C TRP A 57 7.04 30.50 19.86
N LEU A 58 7.42 29.29 19.47
CA LEU A 58 8.66 28.62 19.90
C LEU A 58 9.91 29.32 19.35
N THR A 59 9.84 29.88 18.14
CA THR A 59 11.02 30.45 17.45
C THR A 59 11.16 31.97 17.59
N LYS A 60 10.25 32.64 18.32
CA LYS A 60 10.21 34.11 18.45
C LYS A 60 11.54 34.75 18.89
N ASN A 61 12.32 34.06 19.71
CA ASN A 61 13.57 34.57 20.29
C ASN A 61 14.84 34.05 19.56
N MET A 62 14.70 33.23 18.51
CA MET A 62 15.81 32.49 17.90
C MET A 62 16.20 33.09 16.55
N GLN A 63 16.76 34.30 16.51
CA GLN A 63 16.95 35.04 15.26
C GLN A 63 17.79 34.30 14.19
N ASP A 64 18.87 33.62 14.58
CA ASP A 64 19.80 32.99 13.62
C ASP A 64 19.38 31.59 13.18
N TYR A 65 18.66 30.85 14.04
CA TYR A 65 18.22 29.47 13.77
C TYR A 65 16.72 29.35 13.52
N ARG A 66 15.97 30.46 13.50
CA ARG A 66 14.50 30.50 13.37
C ARG A 66 14.01 29.59 12.26
N LEU A 67 14.63 29.70 11.09
CA LEU A 67 14.21 28.97 9.90
C LEU A 67 14.37 27.46 10.06
N LEU A 68 15.52 27.02 10.57
CA LEU A 68 15.81 25.61 10.76
C LEU A 68 14.87 25.00 11.80
N VAL A 69 14.72 25.67 12.94
CA VAL A 69 13.84 25.19 14.02
C VAL A 69 12.38 25.18 13.58
N ALA A 70 11.92 26.22 12.86
CA ALA A 70 10.57 26.25 12.32
C ALA A 70 10.32 25.11 11.31
N GLY A 71 11.31 24.82 10.44
CA GLY A 71 11.26 23.70 9.51
C GLY A 71 11.17 22.35 10.22
N LEU A 72 12.00 22.15 11.26
CA LEU A 72 11.96 20.94 12.09
C LEU A 72 10.61 20.76 12.78
N ILE A 73 10.01 21.83 13.29
CA ILE A 73 8.67 21.76 13.92
C ILE A 73 7.62 21.31 12.90
N HIS A 74 7.58 21.91 11.71
CA HIS A 74 6.60 21.51 10.68
C HIS A 74 6.83 20.06 10.22
N LEU A 75 8.08 19.64 10.04
CA LEU A 75 8.41 18.27 9.67
C LEU A 75 8.04 17.28 10.78
N PHE A 76 8.34 17.61 12.03
CA PHE A 76 8.00 16.78 13.19
C PHE A 76 6.50 16.57 13.29
N PHE A 77 5.70 17.64 13.25
CA PHE A 77 4.24 17.52 13.31
C PHE A 77 3.66 16.87 12.05
N GLY A 78 4.23 17.13 10.87
CA GLY A 78 3.88 16.41 9.65
C GLY A 78 4.12 14.89 9.79
N ALA A 79 5.30 14.49 10.27
CA ALA A 79 5.65 13.08 10.47
C ALA A 79 4.87 12.43 11.62
N ALA A 80 4.52 13.17 12.68
CA ALA A 80 3.72 12.66 13.78
C ALA A 80 2.33 12.18 13.32
N THR A 81 1.81 12.71 12.21
CA THR A 81 0.56 12.22 11.62
C THR A 81 0.65 10.78 11.11
N VAL A 82 1.85 10.26 10.79
CA VAL A 82 2.06 8.85 10.38
C VAL A 82 1.45 7.86 11.38
N ILE A 83 1.43 8.21 12.67
CA ILE A 83 0.89 7.36 13.73
C ILE A 83 -0.65 7.24 13.63
N PHE A 84 -1.32 8.24 13.06
CA PHE A 84 -2.79 8.37 13.12
C PHE A 84 -3.50 8.16 11.77
N ILE A 85 -2.83 8.43 10.64
CA ILE A 85 -3.51 8.53 9.33
C ILE A 85 -2.89 7.68 8.21
N ASP A 86 -2.05 6.69 8.56
CA ASP A 86 -1.49 5.66 7.66
C ASP A 86 -1.15 6.18 6.24
N PHE A 87 -1.90 5.77 5.20
CA PHE A 87 -1.63 6.16 3.80
C PHE A 87 -1.70 7.67 3.53
N LEU A 88 -2.47 8.43 4.31
CA LEU A 88 -2.57 9.90 4.17
C LEU A 88 -1.38 10.61 4.80
N ALA A 89 -0.52 9.91 5.54
CA ALA A 89 0.60 10.53 6.20
C ALA A 89 1.64 11.10 5.20
N TYR A 90 1.83 10.44 4.05
CA TYR A 90 2.67 10.96 2.97
C TYR A 90 2.18 12.33 2.51
N TYR A 91 0.87 12.43 2.36
CA TYR A 91 0.20 13.64 1.93
C TYR A 91 0.32 14.76 2.99
N ALA A 92 0.21 14.39 4.27
CA ALA A 92 0.36 15.33 5.37
C ALA A 92 1.79 15.86 5.52
N VAL A 93 2.81 15.00 5.40
CA VAL A 93 4.22 15.41 5.43
C VAL A 93 4.53 16.35 4.26
N PHE A 94 4.09 16.00 3.05
CA PHE A 94 4.27 16.84 1.88
C PHE A 94 3.57 18.20 2.03
N SER A 95 2.32 18.20 2.51
CA SER A 95 1.56 19.42 2.77
C SER A 95 2.21 20.28 3.85
N ALA A 96 2.77 19.70 4.91
CA ALA A 96 3.49 20.41 5.97
C ALA A 96 4.76 21.08 5.43
N CYS A 97 5.50 20.41 4.53
CA CYS A 97 6.66 20.97 3.87
C CYS A 97 6.28 22.15 2.96
N LEU A 98 5.26 21.97 2.10
CA LEU A 98 4.76 23.06 1.26
C LEU A 98 4.27 24.24 2.11
N PHE A 99 3.55 23.97 3.19
CA PHE A 99 3.07 24.98 4.12
C PHE A 99 4.22 25.79 4.70
N PHE A 100 5.26 25.12 5.21
CA PHE A 100 6.46 25.80 5.72
C PHE A 100 7.12 26.68 4.65
N VAL A 101 7.35 26.13 3.45
CA VAL A 101 8.03 26.84 2.36
C VAL A 101 7.26 28.08 1.91
N ILE A 102 5.95 27.93 1.70
CA ILE A 102 5.08 29.03 1.26
C ILE A 102 4.92 30.07 2.38
N ASN A 103 4.74 29.63 3.63
CA ASN A 103 4.64 30.54 4.76
C ASN A 103 5.91 31.37 4.92
N GLU A 104 7.09 30.75 4.84
CA GLU A 104 8.35 31.49 4.89
C GLU A 104 8.48 32.41 3.68
N TRP A 105 8.10 31.97 2.47
CA TRP A 105 8.10 32.77 1.26
C TRP A 105 7.25 34.05 1.39
N LEU A 106 6.04 33.94 1.92
CA LEU A 106 5.15 35.09 2.16
C LEU A 106 5.65 36.03 3.28
N HIS A 107 6.57 35.57 4.12
CA HIS A 107 7.20 36.37 5.19
C HIS A 107 8.58 36.95 4.80
N ARG A 108 9.04 36.78 3.55
CA ARG A 108 10.37 37.21 3.05
C ARG A 108 10.66 38.72 3.00
N ARG A 109 9.78 39.60 3.50
CA ARG A 109 10.02 41.07 3.42
C ARG A 109 11.22 41.43 4.32
N GLU A 110 12.30 41.91 3.68
CA GLU A 110 13.54 42.49 4.26
C GLU A 110 14.66 41.56 4.77
N ARG A 111 15.01 40.47 4.06
CA ARG A 111 16.27 39.74 4.33
C ARG A 111 17.34 39.99 3.26
N SER A 112 18.56 40.27 3.70
CA SER A 112 19.78 40.37 2.88
C SER A 112 19.98 39.14 1.97
N ARG A 113 20.46 39.35 0.73
CA ARG A 113 20.76 38.30 -0.28
C ARG A 113 21.57 37.10 0.28
N LYS A 114 22.47 37.32 1.24
CA LYS A 114 23.27 36.25 1.88
C LYS A 114 22.42 35.35 2.79
N LYS A 115 21.50 35.94 3.57
CA LYS A 115 20.52 35.19 4.37
C LYS A 115 19.52 34.44 3.47
N LEU A 116 19.34 34.92 2.24
CA LEU A 116 18.44 34.34 1.23
C LEU A 116 18.98 33.03 0.64
N LEU A 117 20.28 32.97 0.31
CA LEU A 117 20.94 31.74 -0.20
C LEU A 117 20.98 30.63 0.85
N GLY A 118 21.35 30.95 2.09
CA GLY A 118 21.33 29.97 3.19
C GLY A 118 19.93 29.44 3.48
N SER A 119 18.90 30.30 3.41
CA SER A 119 17.51 29.88 3.62
C SER A 119 17.00 28.93 2.53
N SER A 120 17.37 29.17 1.27
CA SER A 120 16.98 28.31 0.16
C SER A 120 17.64 26.92 0.21
N LEU A 121 18.92 26.84 0.60
CA LEU A 121 19.62 25.55 0.79
C LEU A 121 18.97 24.70 1.88
N VAL A 122 18.61 25.33 3.01
CA VAL A 122 17.89 24.64 4.09
C VAL A 122 16.55 24.12 3.58
N ILE A 123 15.76 24.94 2.88
CA ILE A 123 14.48 24.52 2.29
C ILE A 123 14.65 23.32 1.34
N VAL A 124 15.64 23.37 0.45
CA VAL A 124 15.91 22.26 -0.49
C VAL A 124 16.33 20.99 0.25
N ALA A 125 17.19 21.09 1.26
CA ALA A 125 17.57 19.96 2.09
C ALA A 125 16.37 19.36 2.85
N PHE A 126 15.46 20.21 3.35
CA PHE A 126 14.22 19.77 4.00
C PHE A 126 13.27 19.05 3.03
N LEU A 127 13.09 19.57 1.82
CA LEU A 127 12.31 18.91 0.79
C LEU A 127 12.92 17.56 0.39
N ALA A 128 14.25 17.50 0.22
CA ALA A 128 14.96 16.26 -0.08
C ALA A 128 14.83 15.23 1.05
N LEU A 129 14.92 15.65 2.32
CA LEU A 129 14.74 14.78 3.48
C LEU A 129 13.30 14.28 3.57
N ALA A 130 12.31 15.13 3.33
CA ALA A 130 10.90 14.73 3.29
C ALA A 130 10.63 13.72 2.18
N ILE A 131 11.16 13.96 0.98
CA ILE A 131 11.09 13.01 -0.14
C ILE A 131 11.77 11.69 0.23
N PHE A 132 12.97 11.73 0.82
CA PHE A 132 13.69 10.52 1.27
C PHE A 132 12.89 9.74 2.31
N ALA A 133 12.34 10.42 3.32
CA ALA A 133 11.48 9.80 4.32
C ALA A 133 10.24 9.16 3.68
N VAL A 134 9.59 9.85 2.74
CA VAL A 134 8.44 9.32 1.99
C VAL A 134 8.82 8.07 1.19
N TYR A 135 10.02 7.98 0.62
CA TYR A 135 10.43 6.79 -0.15
C TYR A 135 10.93 5.62 0.72
N LYS A 136 11.53 5.88 1.88
CA LYS A 136 12.22 4.85 2.68
C LYS A 136 11.46 4.36 3.91
N VAL A 137 10.55 5.17 4.44
CA VAL A 137 9.75 4.79 5.62
C VAL A 137 8.60 3.81 5.31
N PRO A 138 7.84 3.91 4.18
CA PRO A 138 6.75 2.97 3.90
C PRO A 138 7.15 1.49 3.98
N PRO A 139 8.26 1.05 3.36
CA PRO A 139 8.63 -0.38 3.37
C PRO A 139 8.93 -0.95 4.76
N LEU A 140 9.16 -0.09 5.77
CA LEU A 140 9.43 -0.51 7.14
C LEU A 140 8.16 -0.91 7.91
N PHE A 141 7.00 -0.41 7.48
CA PHE A 141 5.72 -0.66 8.16
C PHE A 141 4.72 -1.42 7.28
N GLN A 142 5.11 -1.78 6.06
CA GLN A 142 4.28 -2.58 5.17
C GLN A 142 4.22 -4.02 5.67
N GLU A 143 3.02 -4.44 6.09
CA GLU A 143 2.74 -5.86 6.29
C GLU A 143 2.91 -6.61 4.97
N LYS A 144 3.39 -7.85 5.06
CA LYS A 144 3.68 -8.73 3.93
C LYS A 144 2.93 -10.03 4.11
N THR A 145 2.52 -10.66 3.00
CA THR A 145 1.77 -11.91 3.09
C THR A 145 2.61 -13.08 3.60
N ASN A 146 3.88 -13.13 3.20
CA ASN A 146 4.87 -14.15 3.59
C ASN A 146 4.29 -15.57 3.53
N THR A 147 3.90 -16.04 2.34
CA THR A 147 3.39 -17.40 2.15
C THR A 147 4.30 -18.19 1.22
N ILE A 148 4.65 -19.42 1.61
CA ILE A 148 5.33 -20.40 0.76
C ILE A 148 4.29 -21.42 0.29
N TYR A 149 4.09 -21.53 -1.02
CA TYR A 149 3.23 -22.53 -1.63
C TYR A 149 4.05 -23.73 -2.08
N LEU A 150 3.74 -24.90 -1.52
CA LEU A 150 4.35 -26.17 -1.90
C LEU A 150 3.37 -26.92 -2.79
N ILE A 151 3.67 -26.97 -4.08
CA ILE A 151 2.76 -27.46 -5.12
C ILE A 151 3.28 -28.79 -5.65
N PRO A 152 2.46 -29.84 -5.79
CA PRO A 152 2.92 -31.11 -6.34
C PRO A 152 3.54 -30.95 -7.73
N GLU A 153 4.69 -31.58 -7.94
CA GLU A 153 5.42 -31.49 -9.20
C GLU A 153 4.53 -31.92 -10.39
N GLY A 154 4.46 -31.06 -11.41
CA GLY A 154 3.69 -31.35 -12.62
C GLY A 154 2.28 -30.79 -12.62
N PHE A 155 1.79 -30.26 -11.49
CA PHE A 155 0.49 -29.61 -11.43
C PHE A 155 0.46 -28.32 -12.28
N GLU A 156 -0.60 -28.16 -13.07
CA GLU A 156 -1.01 -26.90 -13.72
C GLU A 156 -2.52 -26.74 -13.54
N GLY A 157 -2.96 -25.55 -13.15
CA GLY A 157 -4.37 -25.32 -12.86
C GLY A 157 -4.64 -24.25 -11.80
N PRO A 158 -5.91 -24.05 -11.43
CA PRO A 158 -6.27 -23.17 -10.33
C PRO A 158 -5.92 -23.82 -8.98
N ILE A 159 -5.54 -22.99 -8.02
CA ILE A 159 -5.29 -23.33 -6.63
C ILE A 159 -6.18 -22.44 -5.76
N ILE A 160 -6.88 -23.04 -4.80
CA ILE A 160 -7.78 -22.34 -3.89
C ILE A 160 -7.38 -22.64 -2.45
N VAL A 161 -7.06 -21.59 -1.69
CA VAL A 161 -6.77 -21.72 -0.26
C VAL A 161 -7.95 -21.23 0.55
N PHE A 162 -8.47 -22.07 1.43
CA PHE A 162 -9.55 -21.74 2.36
C PHE A 162 -8.99 -21.44 3.75
N TYR A 163 -9.35 -20.29 4.29
CA TYR A 163 -8.90 -19.77 5.57
C TYR A 163 -10.04 -19.76 6.59
N SER A 164 -9.67 -19.74 7.87
CA SER A 164 -10.61 -19.74 9.00
C SER A 164 -11.54 -20.97 9.07
N GLU A 165 -11.14 -22.06 8.41
CA GLU A 165 -11.86 -23.33 8.38
C GLU A 165 -11.78 -24.01 9.75
N PRO A 166 -12.92 -24.33 10.40
CA PRO A 166 -12.89 -24.99 11.69
C PRO A 166 -12.35 -26.42 11.56
N ASN A 167 -11.67 -26.90 12.60
CA ASN A 167 -11.07 -28.24 12.67
C ASN A 167 -9.94 -28.53 11.67
N GLN A 168 -9.43 -27.53 10.95
CA GLN A 168 -8.25 -27.66 10.10
C GLN A 168 -6.96 -27.31 10.85
N PRO A 169 -5.81 -27.89 10.49
CA PRO A 169 -4.54 -27.53 11.11
C PRO A 169 -4.13 -26.09 10.74
N LYS A 170 -3.34 -25.49 11.63
CA LYS A 170 -2.58 -24.27 11.29
C LYS A 170 -1.42 -24.65 10.37
N PRO A 171 -1.05 -23.80 9.39
CA PRO A 171 0.08 -24.08 8.54
C PRO A 171 1.36 -24.03 9.36
N GLU A 172 2.32 -24.87 8.99
CA GLU A 172 3.67 -24.78 9.52
C GLU A 172 4.31 -23.44 9.12
N THR A 173 5.34 -23.03 9.85
CA THR A 173 6.03 -21.75 9.60
C THR A 173 7.52 -21.97 9.40
N GLU A 174 8.07 -21.37 8.35
CA GLU A 174 9.50 -21.32 8.07
C GLU A 174 9.97 -19.87 8.21
N GLY A 175 10.58 -19.55 9.35
CA GLY A 175 10.94 -18.17 9.69
C GLY A 175 9.69 -17.27 9.78
N ALA A 176 9.60 -16.29 8.88
CA ALA A 176 8.45 -15.37 8.80
C ALA A 176 7.32 -15.88 7.87
N TYR A 177 7.53 -17.01 7.18
CA TYR A 177 6.62 -17.50 6.16
C TYR A 177 5.68 -18.60 6.67
N LYS A 178 4.42 -18.55 6.25
CA LYS A 178 3.45 -19.64 6.41
C LYS A 178 3.59 -20.61 5.24
N VAL A 179 3.66 -21.91 5.53
CA VAL A 179 3.81 -22.96 4.52
C VAL A 179 2.44 -23.55 4.17
N VAL A 180 2.07 -23.47 2.90
CA VAL A 180 0.81 -23.97 2.33
C VAL A 180 1.12 -25.19 1.46
N PRO A 181 0.95 -26.41 1.98
CA PRO A 181 1.04 -27.64 1.20
C PRO A 181 -0.23 -27.81 0.36
N VAL A 182 -0.11 -27.64 -0.95
CA VAL A 182 -1.24 -27.75 -1.88
C VAL A 182 -1.54 -29.22 -2.14
N GLU A 183 -2.78 -29.61 -1.92
CA GLU A 183 -3.32 -30.92 -2.30
C GLU A 183 -4.02 -30.82 -3.67
N VAL A 184 -4.05 -31.92 -4.44
CA VAL A 184 -4.67 -31.94 -5.77
C VAL A 184 -5.91 -32.82 -5.74
N ALA A 185 -7.04 -32.28 -6.20
CA ALA A 185 -8.31 -32.98 -6.32
C ALA A 185 -8.91 -32.80 -7.71
N LYS A 186 -9.95 -33.59 -7.99
CA LYS A 186 -10.80 -33.46 -9.18
C LYS A 186 -12.23 -33.15 -8.74
N LEU A 187 -12.93 -32.32 -9.51
CA LEU A 187 -14.35 -32.09 -9.27
C LEU A 187 -15.17 -33.33 -9.67
N LYS A 188 -14.83 -33.95 -10.80
CA LYS A 188 -15.41 -35.21 -11.30
C LYS A 188 -14.31 -36.03 -12.00
N GLU A 189 -14.53 -37.34 -12.20
CA GLU A 189 -13.52 -38.22 -12.80
C GLU A 189 -13.04 -37.75 -14.19
N ASP A 190 -13.93 -37.09 -14.94
CA ASP A 190 -13.75 -36.56 -16.29
C ASP A 190 -13.38 -35.06 -16.35
N GLU A 191 -13.24 -34.39 -15.19
CA GLU A 191 -12.93 -32.96 -15.13
C GLU A 191 -11.45 -32.69 -14.78
N ASP A 192 -11.05 -31.45 -15.03
CA ASP A 192 -9.72 -30.94 -14.74
C ASP A 192 -9.43 -30.97 -13.22
N THR A 193 -8.16 -31.19 -12.89
CA THR A 193 -7.68 -31.13 -11.51
C THR A 193 -7.57 -29.70 -11.02
N TYR A 194 -7.82 -29.49 -9.74
CA TYR A 194 -7.54 -28.24 -9.03
C TYR A 194 -6.69 -28.49 -7.80
N GLY A 195 -5.89 -27.50 -7.43
CA GLY A 195 -5.14 -27.49 -6.19
C GLY A 195 -5.98 -26.87 -5.09
N PHE A 196 -5.86 -27.35 -3.86
CA PHE A 196 -6.51 -26.72 -2.72
C PHE A 196 -5.72 -26.90 -1.43
N TYR A 197 -6.00 -26.04 -0.47
CA TYR A 197 -5.55 -26.20 0.92
C TYR A 197 -6.58 -25.60 1.86
N LYS A 198 -6.79 -26.21 3.03
CA LYS A 198 -7.70 -25.70 4.06
C LYS A 198 -6.94 -25.48 5.36
N THR A 199 -7.15 -24.32 6.00
CA THR A 199 -6.51 -24.01 7.27
C THR A 199 -7.42 -23.23 8.21
N SER A 200 -7.21 -23.41 9.52
CA SER A 200 -7.86 -22.61 10.56
C SER A 200 -7.23 -21.24 10.76
N SER A 201 -6.10 -20.94 10.10
CA SER A 201 -5.45 -19.64 10.24
C SER A 201 -6.21 -18.55 9.48
N PRO A 202 -6.21 -17.31 9.98
CA PRO A 202 -6.71 -16.20 9.20
C PRO A 202 -5.80 -15.93 8.00
N GLN A 203 -6.42 -15.41 6.94
CA GLN A 203 -5.73 -14.94 5.75
C GLN A 203 -4.74 -13.82 6.11
N SER A 204 -3.54 -13.87 5.51
CA SER A 204 -2.56 -12.79 5.61
C SER A 204 -2.92 -11.68 4.62
N PHE A 205 -2.86 -10.42 5.05
CA PHE A 205 -3.00 -9.26 4.18
C PHE A 205 -1.69 -8.47 4.15
N GLY A 206 -1.45 -7.74 3.05
CA GLY A 206 -0.25 -6.94 2.89
C GLY A 206 0.31 -6.99 1.48
N ILE A 207 1.57 -6.61 1.34
CA ILE A 207 2.30 -6.71 0.08
C ILE A 207 2.53 -8.19 -0.25
N LEU A 208 2.11 -8.58 -1.45
CA LEU A 208 2.34 -9.91 -2.00
C LEU A 208 3.85 -10.14 -2.18
N ASN A 209 4.39 -11.07 -1.42
CA ASN A 209 5.77 -11.54 -1.52
C ASN A 209 5.85 -13.07 -1.37
N ASN A 210 4.81 -13.75 -1.86
CA ASN A 210 4.68 -15.19 -1.74
C ASN A 210 5.72 -15.90 -2.60
N GLU A 211 6.20 -17.04 -2.13
CA GLU A 211 7.11 -17.91 -2.87
C GLU A 211 6.39 -19.18 -3.28
N TYR A 212 6.73 -19.71 -4.46
CA TYR A 212 6.05 -20.84 -5.05
C TYR A 212 7.09 -21.90 -5.42
N TYR A 213 6.86 -23.14 -5.02
CA TYR A 213 7.77 -24.25 -5.28
C TYR A 213 6.99 -25.47 -5.78
N TYR A 214 7.52 -26.14 -6.80
CA TYR A 214 7.16 -27.54 -7.06
C TYR A 214 7.84 -28.42 -6.03
N VAL A 215 7.15 -29.44 -5.55
CA VAL A 215 7.66 -30.44 -4.62
C VAL A 215 7.54 -31.82 -5.25
N ASP A 216 8.65 -32.53 -5.34
CA ASP A 216 8.70 -33.89 -5.87
C ASP A 216 8.28 -34.94 -4.82
N GLN A 217 8.31 -36.22 -5.19
CA GLN A 217 7.96 -37.31 -4.27
C GLN A 217 8.98 -37.50 -3.12
N ALA A 218 10.21 -36.99 -3.28
CA ALA A 218 11.25 -37.03 -2.27
C ALA A 218 11.17 -35.85 -1.28
N GLY A 219 10.36 -34.83 -1.60
CA GLY A 219 10.21 -33.60 -0.83
C GLY A 219 11.14 -32.46 -1.29
N GLU A 220 11.88 -32.64 -2.38
CA GLU A 220 12.78 -31.62 -2.92
C GLU A 220 12.00 -30.49 -3.60
N ARG A 221 12.44 -29.25 -3.38
CA ARG A 221 11.75 -28.03 -3.81
C ARG A 221 12.40 -27.42 -5.04
N THR A 222 11.61 -27.21 -6.09
CA THR A 222 12.03 -26.46 -7.28
C THR A 222 11.26 -25.15 -7.36
N MET A 223 11.96 -24.02 -7.31
CA MET A 223 11.33 -22.69 -7.35
C MET A 223 10.56 -22.48 -8.65
N ILE A 224 9.35 -21.92 -8.52
CA ILE A 224 8.49 -21.54 -9.63
C ILE A 224 8.63 -20.03 -9.87
N PRO A 225 8.99 -19.60 -11.08
CA PRO A 225 9.01 -18.19 -11.44
C PRO A 225 7.67 -17.51 -11.24
N HIS A 226 7.69 -16.25 -10.78
CA HIS A 226 6.46 -15.48 -10.52
C HIS A 226 5.60 -15.27 -11.77
N ASP A 227 6.21 -15.18 -12.95
CA ASP A 227 5.50 -15.01 -14.23
C ASP A 227 4.75 -16.27 -14.69
N CYS A 228 4.92 -17.39 -14.00
CA CYS A 228 4.14 -18.61 -14.15
C CYS A 228 2.91 -18.67 -13.22
N VAL A 229 2.73 -17.65 -12.37
CA VAL A 229 1.66 -17.60 -11.36
C VAL A 229 0.78 -16.38 -11.59
N HIS A 230 -0.52 -16.58 -11.67
CA HIS A 230 -1.50 -15.50 -11.68
C HIS A 230 -2.25 -15.45 -10.35
N TYR A 231 -2.26 -14.29 -9.71
CA TYR A 231 -3.08 -14.07 -8.53
C TYR A 231 -4.49 -13.62 -8.94
N ASP A 232 -5.48 -14.49 -8.74
CA ASP A 232 -6.86 -14.31 -9.24
C ASP A 232 -7.78 -13.68 -8.16
N GLY A 233 -7.21 -13.31 -7.01
CA GLY A 233 -7.88 -12.50 -5.99
C GLY A 233 -8.31 -13.28 -4.75
N VAL A 234 -9.08 -12.60 -3.91
CA VAL A 234 -9.60 -13.13 -2.64
C VAL A 234 -11.10 -12.93 -2.57
N GLY A 235 -11.76 -13.76 -1.79
CA GLY A 235 -13.18 -13.61 -1.53
C GLY A 235 -13.56 -14.17 -0.18
N SER A 236 -14.83 -14.03 0.14
CA SER A 236 -15.42 -14.63 1.31
C SER A 236 -16.79 -15.19 0.98
N PHE A 237 -17.21 -16.16 1.76
CA PHE A 237 -18.56 -16.69 1.71
C PHE A 237 -19.09 -16.98 3.09
N ASN A 238 -20.41 -16.98 3.21
CA ASN A 238 -21.07 -17.44 4.41
C ASN A 238 -21.51 -18.88 4.19
N ASP A 239 -21.12 -19.78 5.09
CA ASP A 239 -21.69 -21.11 5.14
C ASP A 239 -23.17 -21.07 5.54
N SER A 240 -23.85 -22.22 5.41
CA SER A 240 -25.26 -22.40 5.79
C SER A 240 -25.55 -22.10 7.27
N ASN A 241 -24.52 -22.05 8.12
CA ASN A 241 -24.60 -21.70 9.54
C ASN A 241 -24.28 -20.22 9.83
N GLY A 242 -24.10 -19.39 8.78
CA GLY A 242 -23.80 -17.96 8.89
C GLY A 242 -22.36 -17.65 9.26
N LYS A 243 -21.44 -18.61 9.19
CA LYS A 243 -20.01 -18.41 9.42
C LYS A 243 -19.33 -17.98 8.13
N THR A 244 -18.56 -16.90 8.20
CA THR A 244 -17.78 -16.41 7.06
C THR A 244 -16.46 -17.19 6.91
N ALA A 245 -16.31 -17.89 5.79
CA ALA A 245 -15.05 -18.49 5.34
C ALA A 245 -14.40 -17.57 4.29
N ASN A 246 -13.09 -17.36 4.40
CA ASN A 246 -12.33 -16.55 3.43
C ASN A 246 -11.54 -17.47 2.52
N TYR A 247 -11.35 -17.08 1.27
CA TYR A 247 -10.53 -17.84 0.33
C TYR A 247 -9.63 -16.93 -0.52
N GLU A 248 -8.58 -17.54 -1.05
CA GLU A 248 -7.64 -16.96 -2.01
C GLU A 248 -7.59 -17.85 -3.24
N LYS A 249 -7.58 -17.23 -4.43
CA LYS A 249 -7.46 -17.91 -5.70
C LYS A 249 -6.15 -17.52 -6.37
N LEU A 250 -5.44 -18.51 -6.86
CA LEU A 250 -4.28 -18.35 -7.73
C LEU A 250 -4.32 -19.39 -8.85
N GLN A 251 -3.60 -19.12 -9.93
CA GLN A 251 -3.51 -20.00 -11.08
C GLN A 251 -2.05 -20.25 -11.39
N LEU A 252 -1.75 -21.49 -11.75
CA LEU A 252 -0.40 -21.96 -12.04
C LEU A 252 -0.34 -22.52 -13.46
N THR A 253 0.73 -22.20 -14.18
CA THR A 253 1.05 -22.81 -15.46
C THR A 253 2.54 -23.14 -15.55
N LYS A 254 2.91 -24.10 -16.41
CA LYS A 254 4.29 -24.27 -16.90
C LYS A 254 4.40 -23.88 -18.37
N SER A 255 3.30 -23.98 -19.12
CA SER A 255 3.29 -23.82 -20.57
C SER A 255 3.09 -22.37 -21.04
N MET A 256 2.49 -21.51 -20.21
CA MET A 256 2.11 -20.14 -20.58
C MET A 256 2.81 -19.06 -19.74
N CYS A 257 3.94 -19.37 -19.11
CA CYS A 257 4.66 -18.40 -18.28
C CYS A 257 5.00 -17.12 -19.06
N GLY A 258 4.82 -15.99 -18.40
CA GLY A 258 5.14 -14.68 -18.95
C GLY A 258 4.22 -13.59 -18.41
N GLU A 259 4.57 -12.33 -18.70
CA GLU A 259 3.86 -11.16 -18.19
C GLU A 259 2.36 -11.18 -18.49
N ASN A 260 1.96 -11.67 -19.68
CA ASN A 260 0.55 -11.75 -20.04
C ASN A 260 -0.23 -12.72 -19.14
N TYR A 261 0.35 -13.89 -18.82
CA TYR A 261 -0.27 -14.84 -17.92
C TYR A 261 -0.30 -14.30 -16.49
N PHE A 262 0.81 -13.73 -16.01
CA PHE A 262 0.88 -13.08 -14.71
C PHE A 262 -0.24 -12.04 -14.52
N MET A 263 -0.52 -11.22 -15.54
CA MET A 263 -1.51 -10.15 -15.46
C MET A 263 -2.96 -10.61 -15.70
N GLN A 264 -3.19 -11.55 -16.62
CA GLN A 264 -4.55 -11.89 -17.08
C GLN A 264 -5.03 -13.28 -16.63
N GLY A 265 -4.11 -14.18 -16.32
CA GLY A 265 -4.38 -15.58 -16.04
C GLY A 265 -4.92 -16.33 -17.24
N ASN A 266 -5.60 -17.45 -16.97
CA ASN A 266 -6.26 -18.29 -17.96
C ASN A 266 -7.76 -18.45 -17.65
N GLU A 267 -8.60 -18.10 -18.62
CA GLU A 267 -10.07 -18.16 -18.52
C GLU A 267 -10.63 -19.57 -18.24
N ARG A 268 -9.94 -20.63 -18.66
CA ARG A 268 -10.33 -22.01 -18.31
C ARG A 268 -10.14 -22.26 -16.82
N TYR A 269 -8.99 -21.86 -16.26
CA TYR A 269 -8.69 -22.04 -14.84
C TYR A 269 -9.59 -21.17 -13.96
N ARG A 270 -9.89 -19.94 -14.38
CA ARG A 270 -10.85 -19.08 -13.69
C ARG A 270 -12.23 -19.74 -13.59
N ARG A 271 -12.79 -20.19 -14.72
CA ARG A 271 -14.09 -20.89 -14.74
C ARG A 271 -14.10 -22.18 -13.93
N LEU A 272 -13.00 -22.94 -13.92
CA LEU A 272 -12.89 -24.13 -13.08
C LEU A 272 -12.88 -23.75 -11.59
N SER A 273 -12.13 -22.73 -11.21
CA SER A 273 -12.09 -22.27 -9.82
C SER A 273 -13.46 -21.80 -9.31
N ASP A 274 -14.23 -21.11 -10.16
CA ASP A 274 -15.56 -20.64 -9.80
C ASP A 274 -16.54 -21.81 -9.61
N LYS A 275 -16.47 -22.84 -10.47
CA LYS A 275 -17.25 -24.08 -10.29
C LYS A 275 -16.88 -24.85 -9.01
N VAL A 276 -15.59 -24.91 -8.67
CA VAL A 276 -15.15 -25.55 -7.43
C VAL A 276 -15.71 -24.81 -6.23
N LEU A 277 -15.65 -23.48 -6.24
CA LEU A 277 -16.24 -22.66 -5.21
C LEU A 277 -17.74 -22.90 -5.13
N GLU A 278 -18.50 -22.76 -6.23
CA GLU A 278 -19.95 -23.03 -6.32
C GLU A 278 -20.35 -24.33 -5.63
N ARG A 279 -19.64 -25.43 -5.90
CA ARG A 279 -19.92 -26.71 -5.25
C ARG A 279 -19.64 -26.69 -3.75
N MET A 280 -18.54 -26.06 -3.32
CA MET A 280 -18.24 -25.94 -1.89
C MET A 280 -19.22 -25.03 -1.13
N PHE A 281 -20.02 -24.20 -1.82
CA PHE A 281 -21.14 -23.48 -1.19
C PHE A 281 -22.40 -24.34 -1.02
N GLU A 282 -22.56 -25.39 -1.82
CA GLU A 282 -23.76 -26.25 -1.78
C GLU A 282 -23.68 -27.34 -0.70
N ASP A 283 -22.46 -27.72 -0.30
CA ASP A 283 -22.16 -28.70 0.77
C ASP A 283 -22.12 -28.06 2.17
#